data_AF-A0A419H4N4-F1
#
_entry.id   AF-A0A419H4N4-F1
#
_cell.length_a   1.000
_cell.length_b   1.000
_cell.length_c   1.000
_cell.angle_alpha   90.00
_cell.angle_beta   90.00
_cell.angle_gamma   90.00
#
_symmetry.space_group_name_H-M   'P 1'
#
loop_
_entity.id
_entity.type
_entity.pdbx_description
1 polymer ?
#
loop_
_entity_poly.entity_id
_entity_poly.type
_entity_poly.pdbx_seq_one_letter_code
_entity_poly.pdbx_strand_id
1 'polypeptide(L)' 'MPSFSHSWLPFIYLYGFGGLFFFFGMYIIHKTKGLDLRLKRNKWWRKVLYFGYFYFLIIHAILIIAALYW' A
#
# COMPACT_ATOMS: atom_id res chain seq x y z
N MET A 1 -25.70 -6.44 -3.67
CA MET A 1 -24.24 -6.38 -3.90
C MET A 1 -23.88 -5.01 -4.42
N PRO A 2 -22.95 -4.27 -3.80
CA PRO A 2 -22.42 -3.02 -4.34
C PRO A 2 -21.86 -3.22 -5.75
N SER A 3 -22.07 -2.24 -6.63
CA SER A 3 -21.52 -2.29 -7.99
C SER A 3 -19.98 -2.24 -7.97
N PHE A 4 -19.35 -2.64 -9.08
CA PHE A 4 -17.90 -2.52 -9.24
C PHE A 4 -17.39 -1.10 -8.98
N SER A 5 -18.13 -0.08 -9.44
CA SER A 5 -17.78 1.34 -9.24
C SER A 5 -17.76 1.77 -7.77
N HIS A 6 -18.51 1.09 -6.90
CA HIS A 6 -18.60 1.38 -5.47
C HIS A 6 -17.81 0.40 -4.58
N SER A 7 -17.12 -0.58 -5.17
CA SER A 7 -16.36 -1.59 -4.42
C SER A 7 -14.90 -1.65 -4.90
N TRP A 8 -14.68 -2.15 -6.10
CA TRP A 8 -13.35 -2.40 -6.66
C TRP A 8 -12.70 -1.16 -7.28
N LEU A 9 -13.47 -0.27 -7.91
CA LEU A 9 -12.89 0.92 -8.55
C LEU A 9 -12.18 1.85 -7.54
N PRO A 10 -12.74 2.19 -6.37
CA PRO A 10 -12.05 2.99 -5.36
C PRO A 10 -10.82 2.27 -4.80
N PHE A 11 -10.90 0.95 -4.61
CA PHE A 11 -9.78 0.12 -4.16
C PHE A 11 -8.61 0.17 -5.16
N ILE A 12 -8.89 -0.04 -6.45
CA ILE A 12 -7.89 0.03 -7.53
C ILE A 12 -7.32 1.45 -7.63
N TYR A 13 -8.14 2.49 -7.44
CA TYR A 13 -7.64 3.85 -7.43
C TYR A 13 -6.66 4.09 -6.27
N LEU A 14 -7.05 3.70 -5.05
CA LEU A 14 -6.22 3.90 -3.86
C LEU A 14 -4.91 3.09 -3.90
N TYR A 15 -4.97 1.80 -4.19
CA TYR A 15 -3.79 0.90 -4.16
C TYR A 15 -3.12 0.73 -5.54
N GLY A 16 -3.73 1.20 -6.62
CA GLY A 16 -3.08 1.31 -7.92
C GLY A 16 -2.44 2.67 -8.05
N PHE A 17 -3.26 3.71 -8.23
CA PHE A 17 -2.77 5.06 -8.45
C PHE A 17 -2.08 5.64 -7.21
N GLY A 18 -2.69 5.55 -6.03
CA GLY A 18 -2.03 5.94 -4.77
C GLY A 18 -0.77 5.10 -4.48
N GLY A 19 -0.79 3.83 -4.88
CA GLY A 19 0.38 2.95 -4.87
C GLY A 19 1.57 3.50 -5.63
N LEU A 20 1.35 4.02 -6.85
CA LEU A 20 2.42 4.63 -7.66
C LEU A 20 3.11 5.78 -6.90
N PHE A 21 2.34 6.66 -6.26
CA PHE A 21 2.90 7.74 -5.44
C PHE A 21 3.68 7.21 -4.24
N PHE A 22 3.16 6.17 -3.56
CA PHE A 22 3.85 5.54 -2.46
C PHE A 22 5.21 4.96 -2.89
N PHE A 23 5.25 4.16 -3.96
CA PHE A 23 6.49 3.57 -4.46
C PHE A 23 7.47 4.63 -4.97
N PHE A 24 6.98 5.69 -5.62
CA PHE A 24 7.82 6.80 -6.07
C PHE A 24 8.41 7.58 -4.89
N GLY A 25 7.60 7.85 -3.86
CA GLY A 25 8.07 8.44 -2.60
C GLY A 25 9.13 7.57 -1.92
N MET A 26 8.91 6.25 -1.87
CA MET A 26 9.88 5.28 -1.35
C MET A 26 11.19 5.27 -2.14
N TYR A 27 11.12 5.45 -3.46
CA TYR A 27 12.32 5.60 -4.30
C TYR A 27 13.08 6.90 -3.98
N ILE A 28 12.38 8.04 -3.89
CA ILE A 28 13.00 9.33 -3.59
C ILE A 28 13.64 9.31 -2.20
N ILE A 29 12.93 8.90 -1.15
CA ILE A 29 13.47 8.89 0.23
C ILE A 29 14.70 7.99 0.37
N HIS A 30 14.75 6.90 -0.41
CA HIS A 30 15.92 6.04 -0.47
C HIS A 30 17.10 6.74 -1.17
N LYS A 31 16.85 7.42 -2.31
CA LYS A 31 17.87 8.15 -3.07
C LYS A 31 18.45 9.34 -2.32
N THR A 32 17.62 10.09 -1.59
CA THR A 32 18.05 11.25 -0.79
C THR A 32 18.68 10.87 0.55
N LYS A 33 18.85 9.58 0.83
CA LYS A 33 19.33 9.03 2.11
C LYS A 33 18.44 9.37 3.32
N GLY A 34 17.22 9.89 3.12
CA GLY A 34 16.23 10.04 4.19
C GLY A 34 15.86 8.69 4.83
N LEU A 35 15.92 7.64 4.03
CA LEU A 35 15.88 6.25 4.48
C LEU A 35 17.19 5.57 4.06
N ASP A 36 18.25 5.85 4.80
CA ASP A 36 19.57 5.26 4.58
C ASP A 36 19.61 3.77 4.96
N LEU A 37 19.84 2.88 3.99
CA LEU A 37 19.89 1.44 4.24
C LEU A 37 21.15 1.01 5.00
N ARG A 38 22.13 1.86 5.23
CA ARG A 38 23.29 1.53 6.08
C ARG A 38 22.87 1.42 7.56
N LEU A 39 21.82 2.16 7.95
CA LEU A 39 21.30 2.15 9.32
C LEU A 39 20.31 1.00 9.53
N LYS A 40 20.56 0.15 10.54
CA LYS A 40 19.68 -0.99 10.89
C LYS A 40 18.23 -0.53 11.14
N ARG A 41 18.04 0.59 11.86
CA ARG A 41 16.73 1.19 12.14
C ARG A 41 15.96 1.53 10.86
N ASN A 42 16.63 2.15 9.89
CA ASN A 42 15.99 2.54 8.62
C ASN A 42 15.65 1.31 7.77
N LYS A 43 16.50 0.26 7.77
CA LYS A 43 16.15 -1.02 7.13
C LYS A 43 14.85 -1.60 7.69
N TRP A 44 14.64 -1.51 9.01
CA TRP A 44 13.41 -1.95 9.65
C TRP A 44 12.22 -1.10 9.21
N TRP A 45 12.33 0.23 9.26
CA TRP A 45 11.28 1.13 8.77
C TRP A 45 10.91 0.89 7.31
N ARG A 46 11.88 0.62 6.43
CA ARG A 46 11.59 0.25 5.03
C ARG A 46 10.67 -0.97 4.95
N LYS A 47 10.99 -2.01 5.73
CA LYS A 47 10.19 -3.24 5.77
C LYS A 47 8.79 -2.95 6.31
N VAL A 48 8.68 -2.16 7.38
CA VAL A 48 7.39 -1.76 7.97
C VAL A 48 6.53 -0.98 6.98
N LEU A 49 7.12 -0.05 6.23
CA LEU A 49 6.39 0.75 5.24
C LEU A 49 5.85 -0.12 4.09
N TYR A 50 6.68 -0.98 3.50
CA TYR A 50 6.21 -1.92 2.47
C TYR A 50 5.20 -2.92 3.04
N PHE A 51 5.46 -3.46 4.22
CA PHE A 51 4.54 -4.39 4.88
C PHE A 51 3.19 -3.73 5.14
N GLY A 52 3.16 -2.52 5.70
CA GLY A 52 1.92 -1.79 5.98
C GLY A 52 1.10 -1.56 4.72
N TYR A 53 1.75 -1.19 3.62
CA TYR A 53 1.09 -1.05 2.33
C TYR A 53 0.37 -2.33 1.88
N PHE A 54 1.08 -3.46 1.83
CA PHE A 54 0.50 -4.73 1.40
C PHE A 54 -0.48 -5.32 2.41
N TYR A 55 -0.23 -5.13 3.71
CA TYR A 55 -1.13 -5.56 4.78
C TYR A 55 -2.50 -4.90 4.63
N PHE A 56 -2.54 -3.58 4.48
CA PHE A 56 -3.80 -2.87 4.26
C PHE A 56 -4.44 -3.23 2.92
N LEU A 57 -3.66 -3.37 1.83
CA LEU A 57 -4.18 -3.80 0.53
C LEU A 57 -4.90 -5.15 0.65
N ILE A 58 -4.28 -6.14 1.28
CA ILE A 58 -4.84 -7.50 1.40
C ILE A 58 -6.07 -7.51 2.30
N ILE A 59 -6.00 -6.90 3.49
CA ILE A 59 -7.16 -6.86 4.40
C ILE A 59 -8.33 -6.14 3.74
N HIS A 60 -8.09 -5.03 3.06
CA HIS A 60 -9.15 -4.28 2.39
C HIS A 60 -9.78 -5.10 1.26
N ALA A 61 -8.98 -5.84 0.48
CA ALA A 61 -9.51 -6.76 -0.53
C ALA A 61 -10.36 -7.89 0.09
N ILE A 62 -9.90 -8.48 1.19
CA ILE A 62 -10.65 -9.50 1.94
C ILE A 62 -11.99 -8.93 2.42
N LEU A 63 -12.00 -7.70 2.95
CA LEU A 63 -13.22 -7.04 3.42
C LEU A 63 -14.20 -6.72 2.27
N ILE A 64 -13.70 -6.35 1.09
CA ILE A 64 -14.55 -6.18 -0.11
C ILE A 64 -15.20 -7.51 -0.49
N ILE A 65 -14.43 -8.60 -0.51
CA ILE A 65 -14.94 -9.94 -0.81
C ILE A 65 -15.98 -10.35 0.25
N ALA A 66 -15.66 -10.19 1.54
CA ALA A 66 -16.57 -10.49 2.62
C ALA A 66 -17.90 -9.73 2.47
N ALA A 67 -17.85 -8.43 2.18
CA ALA A 67 -19.06 -7.61 1.99
C ALA A 67 -19.85 -7.92 0.70
N LEU A 68 -19.22 -8.54 -0.30
CA LEU A 68 -19.89 -8.91 -1.55
C LEU A 68 -20.62 -10.25 -1.44
N TYR A 69 -20.07 -11.19 -0.68
CA TYR A 69 -20.52 -12.60 -0.69
C TYR A 69 -21.06 -13.10 0.66
N TRP A 70 -21.00 -12.29 1.71
CA TRP A 70 -21.48 -12.60 3.06
C TRP A 70 -22.32 -11.45 3.61
#